data_AF-A0A920M1N2-F1
#
_entry.id   AF-A0A920M1N2-F1
#
_cell.length_a   1.000
_cell.length_b   1.000
_cell.length_c   1.000
_cell.angle_alpha   90.00
_cell.angle_beta   90.00
_cell.angle_gamma   90.00
#
_symmetry.space_group_name_H-M   'P 1'
#
loop_
_entity.id
_entity.type
_entity.pdbx_description
1 polymer ?
#
loop_
_entity_poly.entity_id
_entity_poly.type
_entity_poly.pdbx_seq_one_letter_code
_entity_poly.pdbx_strand_id
1 'polypeptide(L)' 'MKEQDCYVSQLDQASTVWFTSSTKGIQPVEKIVNANYTRDTKDEVFRKASLIFSQSIEDYLSKT' A
#
# COMPACT_ATOMS: atom_id res chain seq x y z
N MET A 1 6.96 -5.00 11.81
CA MET A 1 6.12 -5.87 10.96
C MET A 1 6.93 -7.07 10.56
N LYS A 2 6.31 -8.25 10.44
CA LYS A 2 6.94 -9.47 9.93
C LYS A 2 6.23 -9.90 8.66
N GLU A 3 7.00 -10.39 7.69
CA GLU A 3 6.45 -11.15 6.58
C GLU A 3 5.89 -12.47 7.12
N GLN A 4 4.64 -12.76 6.79
CA GLN A 4 3.92 -13.94 7.25
C GLN A 4 2.79 -14.28 6.29
N ASP A 5 2.33 -15.53 6.36
CA ASP A 5 1.12 -15.94 5.66
C ASP A 5 -0.09 -15.12 6.15
N CYS A 6 -0.99 -14.81 5.23
CA CYS A 6 -2.27 -14.19 5.55
C CYS A 6 -3.42 -14.95 4.91
N TYR A 7 -4.53 -15.06 5.64
CA TYR A 7 -5.78 -15.56 5.11
C TYR A 7 -6.48 -14.45 4.32
N VAL A 8 -7.19 -14.83 3.27
CA VAL A 8 -7.99 -13.90 2.45
C VAL A 8 -8.98 -13.11 3.31
N SER A 9 -9.55 -13.73 4.35
CA SER A 9 -10.47 -13.08 5.29
C SER A 9 -9.84 -11.95 6.10
N GLN A 10 -8.52 -11.88 6.21
CA GLN A 10 -7.83 -10.77 6.88
C GLN A 10 -7.81 -9.51 6.02
N LEU A 11 -8.04 -9.62 4.71
CA LEU A 11 -8.14 -8.47 3.82
C LEU A 11 -9.39 -7.64 4.13
N ASP A 12 -10.48 -8.27 4.55
CA ASP A 12 -11.71 -7.57 4.97
C ASP A 12 -11.49 -6.71 6.23
N GLN A 13 -10.49 -7.03 7.04
CA GLN A 13 -10.16 -6.35 8.29
C GLN A 13 -9.07 -5.30 8.12
N ALA A 14 -8.41 -5.27 6.96
CA ALA A 14 -7.34 -4.33 6.69
C ALA A 14 -7.92 -2.92 6.45
N SER A 15 -7.30 -1.90 7.04
CA SER A 15 -7.66 -0.49 6.78
C SER A 15 -7.33 -0.10 5.34
N THR A 16 -6.14 -0.47 4.87
CA THR A 16 -5.71 -0.27 3.47
C THR A 16 -4.93 -1.48 2.98
N VAL A 17 -5.29 -1.97 1.79
CA VAL A 17 -4.48 -2.90 1.01
C VAL A 17 -3.86 -2.13 -0.14
N TRP A 18 -2.58 -2.36 -0.46
CA TRP A 18 -1.92 -1.71 -1.58
C TRP A 18 -0.99 -2.68 -2.32
N PHE A 19 -0.77 -2.39 -3.59
CA PHE A 19 0.25 -3.03 -4.41
C PHE A 19 1.50 -2.19 -4.48
N THR A 20 2.64 -2.85 -4.65
CA THR A 20 3.91 -2.20 -4.97
C THR A 20 4.46 -2.78 -6.27
N SER A 21 5.03 -1.94 -7.12
CA SER A 21 5.75 -2.38 -8.33
C SER A 21 6.80 -1.35 -8.72
N SER A 22 7.83 -1.78 -9.45
CA SER A 22 8.86 -0.88 -9.98
C SER A 22 8.30 0.14 -10.97
N THR A 23 7.22 -0.19 -11.69
CA THR A 23 6.64 0.66 -12.74
C THR A 23 5.53 1.59 -12.27
N LYS A 24 4.84 1.25 -11.17
CA LYS A 24 3.67 2.01 -10.67
C LYS A 24 3.86 2.54 -9.25
N GLY A 25 4.98 2.22 -8.62
CA GLY A 25 5.25 2.56 -7.23
C GLY A 25 4.25 1.90 -6.30
N ILE A 26 3.70 2.67 -5.37
CA ILE A 26 2.68 2.25 -4.42
C ILE A 26 1.29 2.65 -4.93
N GLN A 27 0.37 1.69 -5.00
CA GLN A 27 -1.01 1.93 -5.46
C GLN A 27 -2.01 1.29 -4.51
N PRO A 28 -3.01 2.04 -4.00
CA PRO A 28 -4.03 1.49 -3.13
C PRO A 28 -5.00 0.59 -3.91
N VAL A 29 -5.53 -0.43 -3.24
CA VAL A 29 -6.62 -1.24 -3.77
C VAL A 29 -7.93 -0.52 -3.47
N GLU A 30 -8.75 -0.30 -4.51
CA GLU A 30 -10.07 0.33 -4.35
C GLU A 30 -11.17 -0.68 -4.03
N LYS A 31 -11.05 -1.91 -4.54
CA LYS A 31 -12.05 -2.96 -4.39
C LYS A 31 -11.40 -4.35 -4.48
N ILE A 32 -11.89 -5.28 -3.67
CA ILE A 32 -11.53 -6.71 -3.73
C ILE A 32 -12.79 -7.49 -4.13
N VAL A 33 -12.68 -8.40 -5.09
CA VAL A 33 -13.81 -9.22 -5.57
C VAL A 33 -14.17 -10.26 -4.52
N ASN A 34 -15.46 -10.43 -4.24
CA ASN A 34 -15.99 -11.37 -3.24
C ASN A 34 -15.49 -11.13 -1.81
N ALA A 35 -15.18 -9.88 -1.48
CA ALA A 35 -14.72 -9.44 -0.17
C ALA A 35 -15.53 -8.20 0.27
N ASN A 36 -15.70 -8.02 1.57
CA ASN A 36 -16.35 -6.85 2.17
C ASN A 36 -15.35 -5.75 2.51
N TYR A 37 -14.27 -5.68 1.75
CA TYR A 37 -13.23 -4.68 1.92
C TYR A 37 -13.73 -3.26 1.61
N THR A 38 -13.54 -2.36 2.58
CA THR A 38 -13.77 -0.92 2.42
C THR A 38 -12.50 -0.19 2.81
N ARG A 39 -11.91 0.53 1.85
CA ARG A 39 -10.68 1.29 2.08
C ARG A 39 -10.92 2.48 3.01
N ASP A 40 -10.03 2.67 3.97
CA ASP A 40 -9.87 3.95 4.68
C ASP A 40 -9.07 4.93 3.82
N THR A 41 -9.73 5.98 3.33
CA THR A 41 -9.09 7.02 2.51
C THR A 41 -8.18 7.95 3.30
N LYS A 42 -8.18 7.87 4.63
CA LYS A 42 -7.37 8.68 5.55
C LYS A 42 -6.32 7.86 6.29
N ASP A 43 -6.06 6.63 5.86
CA ASP A 43 -5.08 5.74 6.46
C ASP A 43 -3.69 6.39 6.55
N GLU A 44 -3.24 6.67 7.78
CA GLU A 44 -1.97 7.33 8.01
C GLU A 44 -0.77 6.49 7.61
N VAL A 45 -0.86 5.16 7.76
CA VAL A 45 0.24 4.24 7.47
C VAL A 45 0.48 4.22 5.96
N PHE A 46 -0.59 4.08 5.18
CA PHE A 46 -0.53 4.15 3.73
C PHE A 46 0.02 5.51 3.25
N ARG A 47 -0.46 6.62 3.81
CA ARG A 47 0.01 7.97 3.45
C ARG A 47 1.50 8.15 3.74
N LYS A 48 1.97 7.71 4.92
CA LYS A 48 3.38 7.77 5.31
C LYS A 48 4.25 6.88 4.39
N ALA A 49 3.81 5.65 4.12
CA ALA A 49 4.53 4.73 3.23
C ALA A 49 4.65 5.31 1.81
N SER A 50 3.57 5.89 1.28
CA SER A 50 3.56 6.54 -0.04
C SER A 50 4.52 7.72 -0.10
N LEU A 51 4.56 8.57 0.93
CA LEU A 51 5.48 9.70 1.02
C LEU A 51 6.95 9.24 1.05
N ILE A 52 7.26 8.25 1.90
CA ILE A 52 8.62 7.70 2.03
C ILE A 52 9.10 7.12 0.70
N PHE A 53 8.24 6.38 -0.01
CA PHE A 53 8.58 5.83 -1.31
C PHE A 53 8.87 6.93 -2.33
N SER A 54 7.99 7.93 -2.48
CA SER A 54 8.20 9.04 -3.42
C SER A 54 9.51 9.79 -3.13
N GLN A 55 9.79 10.10 -1.86
CA GLN A 55 11.03 10.75 -1.47
C GLN A 55 12.25 9.90 -1.83
N SER A 56 12.19 8.58 -1.64
CA SER A 56 13.31 7.70 -1.98
C SER A 56 13.63 7.67 -3.47
N ILE A 57 12.61 7.85 -4.33
CA ILE A 57 12.80 7.95 -5.78
C ILE A 57 13.41 9.30 -6.16
N GLU A 58 12.92 10.41 -5.58
CA GLU A 58 13.48 11.75 -5.80
C GLU A 58 14.95 11.84 -5.35
N ASP A 59 15.26 11.27 -4.18
CA ASP A 59 16.62 11.21 -3.64
C ASP A 59 17.56 10.37 -4.51
N TYR A 60 17.04 9.33 -5.17
CA TYR A 60 17.82 8.53 -6.11
C TYR A 60 18.09 9.27 -7.41
N LEU A 61 17.04 9.89 -7.98
CA LEU A 61 17.15 10.63 -9.24
C LEU A 61 17.97 11.91 -9.11
N SER A 62 17.95 12.59 -7.97
CA SER A 62 18.76 13.80 -7.72
C SER A 62 20.25 13.54 -7.55
N LYS A 63 20.64 12.28 -7.28
CA LYS A 63 22.04 11.84 -7.19
C LYS A 63 22.60 11.34 -8.53
N THR A 64 21.76 11.24 -9.55
CA THR A 64 22.10 10.74 -10.90
C THR A 64 22.23 11.92 -11.86
#